data_AF-A0A8S4QA41-F1
#
_entry.id   AF-A0A8S4QA41-F1
#
_cell.length_a   1.000
_cell.length_b   1.000
_cell.length_c   1.000
_cell.angle_alpha   90.00
_cell.angle_beta   90.00
_cell.angle_gamma   90.00
#
_symmetry.space_group_name_H-M   'P 1'
#
loop_
_entity.id
_entity.type
_entity.pdbx_description
1 polymer ?
#
loop_
_entity_poly.entity_id
_entity_poly.type
_entity_poly.pdbx_seq_one_letter_code
_entity_poly.pdbx_strand_id
1 'polypeptide(L)'
;MLGLHRGECFGLLGVNGAGKSSTFKMLTGVECTTRGAIFANGNFMSRTSGKYLQSLGYCPQFFGLDEFLSGHDNLTLLLTLRGLAPDDVEAEAKTWIEIV
;
A
#
# COMPACT_ATOMS: atom_id res chain seq x y z
N MET A 1 -10.59 -19.65 4.21
CA MET A 1 -10.54 -18.51 3.25
C MET A 1 -10.88 -17.26 4.04
N LEU A 2 -10.08 -16.21 3.95
CA LEU A 2 -10.36 -14.92 4.57
C LEU A 2 -10.90 -13.99 3.49
N GLY A 3 -12.01 -13.31 3.76
CA GLY A 3 -12.60 -12.30 2.88
C GLY A 3 -12.98 -11.08 3.71
N LEU A 4 -12.76 -9.89 3.13
CA LEU A 4 -13.09 -8.61 3.75
C LEU A 4 -14.06 -7.87 2.82
N HIS A 5 -15.11 -7.30 3.38
CA HIS A 5 -16.04 -6.46 2.63
C HIS A 5 -15.52 -5.02 2.54
N ARG A 6 -15.98 -4.31 1.51
CA ARG A 6 -15.67 -2.88 1.35
C ARG A 6 -16.16 -2.11 2.58
N GLY A 7 -15.27 -1.33 3.17
CA GLY A 7 -15.55 -0.50 4.34
C GLY A 7 -15.27 -1.17 5.69
N GLU A 8 -14.90 -2.45 5.71
CA GLU A 8 -14.50 -3.12 6.95
C GLU A 8 -13.08 -2.73 7.39
N CYS A 9 -12.91 -2.53 8.70
CA CYS A 9 -11.61 -2.42 9.33
C CYS A 9 -11.21 -3.78 9.92
N PHE A 10 -10.05 -4.30 9.52
CA PHE A 10 -9.58 -5.63 9.90
C PHE A 10 -8.18 -5.57 10.53
N GLY A 11 -8.03 -6.23 11.69
CA GLY A 11 -6.75 -6.38 12.37
C GLY A 11 -6.24 -7.82 12.32
N LEU A 12 -5.01 -8.03 11.87
CA LEU A 12 -4.33 -9.32 11.91
C LEU A 12 -3.43 -9.42 13.15
N LEU A 13 -3.93 -10.07 14.21
CA LEU A 13 -3.20 -10.23 15.48
C LEU A 13 -2.66 -11.65 15.66
N GLY A 14 -1.54 -11.76 16.38
CA GLY A 14 -0.87 -13.03 16.69
C GLY A 14 0.54 -12.82 17.24
N VAL A 15 1.14 -13.87 17.80
CA VAL A 15 2.51 -13.82 18.35
C VAL A 15 3.57 -13.58 17.27
N ASN A 16 4.80 -13.26 17.67
CA ASN A 16 5.94 -13.20 16.74
C ASN A 16 6.13 -14.55 16.06
N GLY A 17 6.40 -14.54 14.75
CA GLY A 17 6.50 -15.76 13.95
C GLY A 17 5.16 -16.34 13.47
N ALA A 18 4.00 -15.81 13.87
CA ALA A 18 2.69 -16.29 13.40
C ALA A 18 2.39 -16.03 11.91
N GLY A 19 3.35 -15.48 11.15
CA GLY A 19 3.21 -15.24 9.70
C GLY A 19 2.61 -13.89 9.30
N LYS A 20 2.30 -12.99 10.25
CA LYS A 20 1.68 -11.67 9.96
C LYS A 20 2.45 -10.87 8.89
N SER A 21 3.74 -10.63 9.11
CA SER A 21 4.56 -9.86 8.18
C SER A 21 4.73 -10.55 6.82
N SER A 22 4.87 -11.88 6.81
CA SER A 22 4.90 -12.67 5.57
C SER A 22 3.58 -12.53 4.79
N THR A 23 2.44 -12.52 5.48
CA THR A 23 1.14 -12.27 4.85
C THR A 23 1.09 -10.88 4.20
N PHE A 24 1.55 -9.83 4.87
CA PHE A 24 1.59 -8.48 4.27
C PHE A 24 2.58 -8.39 3.11
N LYS A 25 3.74 -9.04 3.18
CA LYS A 25 4.69 -9.12 2.07
C LYS A 25 4.11 -9.86 0.85
N MET A 26 3.32 -10.90 1.07
CA MET A 26 2.57 -11.56 0.00
C MET A 26 1.49 -10.65 -0.57
N LEU A 27 0.71 -9.96 0.26
CA LEU A 27 -0.33 -9.01 -0.18
C LEU A 27 0.23 -7.85 -1.02
N THR A 28 1.49 -7.49 -0.82
CA THR A 28 2.18 -6.37 -1.49
C THR A 28 3.13 -6.80 -2.59
N GLY A 29 3.27 -8.12 -2.84
CA GLY A 29 4.14 -8.66 -3.88
C GLY A 29 5.64 -8.65 -3.58
N VAL A 30 6.04 -8.30 -2.36
CA VAL A 30 7.43 -8.44 -1.90
C VAL A 30 7.83 -9.91 -1.79
N GLU A 31 6.90 -10.77 -1.36
CA GLU A 31 7.07 -12.23 -1.34
C GLU A 31 5.97 -12.89 -2.20
N CYS A 32 6.27 -14.06 -2.76
CA CYS A 32 5.32 -14.79 -3.59
C CYS A 32 4.50 -15.78 -2.76
N THR A 33 3.22 -15.96 -3.10
CA THR A 33 2.41 -17.00 -2.48
C THR A 33 2.95 -18.38 -2.85
N THR A 34 3.09 -19.28 -1.88
CA THR A 34 3.45 -20.67 -2.17
C THR A 34 2.28 -21.41 -2.84
N ARG A 35 1.05 -21.13 -2.39
CA ARG A 35 -0.20 -21.72 -2.89
C ARG A 35 -1.37 -20.72 -2.72
N GLY A 36 -2.43 -20.93 -3.47
CA GLY A 36 -3.64 -20.10 -3.42
C GLY A 36 -3.54 -18.81 -4.23
N ALA A 37 -4.57 -17.98 -4.15
CA ALA A 37 -4.68 -16.73 -4.89
C ALA A 37 -5.09 -15.58 -3.97
N ILE A 38 -4.70 -14.37 -4.35
CA ILE A 38 -5.05 -13.12 -3.66
C ILE A 38 -5.86 -12.27 -4.64
N PHE A 39 -6.96 -11.70 -4.16
CA PHE A 39 -7.87 -10.89 -4.96
C PHE A 39 -8.26 -9.64 -4.17
N ALA A 40 -8.15 -8.47 -4.80
CA ALA A 40 -8.59 -7.20 -4.24
C ALA A 40 -9.02 -6.26 -5.37
N ASN A 41 -10.02 -5.41 -5.11
CA ASN A 41 -10.46 -4.35 -6.02
C ASN A 41 -10.69 -4.83 -7.47
N GLY A 42 -11.28 -6.00 -7.66
CA GLY A 42 -11.57 -6.54 -9.00
C GLY A 42 -10.39 -7.20 -9.71
N ASN A 43 -9.21 -7.25 -9.09
CA ASN A 43 -7.99 -7.76 -9.69
C ASN A 43 -7.42 -8.93 -8.88
N PHE A 44 -7.03 -10.00 -9.58
CA PHE A 44 -6.16 -11.01 -9.00
C PHE A 44 -4.72 -10.48 -8.95
N MET A 45 -4.02 -10.80 -7.87
CA MET A 45 -2.60 -10.55 -7.79
C MET A 45 -1.87 -11.37 -8.86
N SER A 46 -1.10 -10.70 -9.71
CA SER A 46 -0.30 -11.30 -10.76
C SER A 46 1.09 -10.70 -10.75
N ARG A 47 2.11 -11.50 -11.12
CA ARG A 47 3.48 -11.03 -11.31
C ARG A 47 3.62 -10.03 -12.45
N THR A 48 2.68 -10.01 -13.40
CA THR A 48 2.78 -9.25 -14.65
C THR A 48 1.84 -8.04 -14.73
N SER A 49 0.90 -7.90 -13.81
CA SER A 49 -0.12 -6.84 -13.84
C SER A 49 -0.05 -5.96 -12.60
N GLY A 50 0.27 -4.67 -12.81
CA GLY A 50 0.34 -3.68 -11.74
C GLY A 50 -1.01 -3.23 -11.18
N LYS A 51 -2.14 -3.55 -11.84
CA LYS A 51 -3.47 -3.04 -11.44
C LYS A 51 -3.86 -3.40 -10.01
N TYR A 52 -3.52 -4.61 -9.58
CA TYR A 52 -3.74 -5.04 -8.19
C TYR A 52 -2.96 -4.15 -7.22
N LEU A 53 -1.65 -3.96 -7.44
CA LEU A 53 -0.80 -3.15 -6.55
C LEU A 53 -1.13 -1.65 -6.59
N GLN A 54 -1.48 -1.11 -7.76
CA GLN A 54 -1.93 0.28 -7.92
C GLN A 54 -3.20 0.57 -7.12
N SER A 55 -4.04 -0.44 -6.88
CA SER A 55 -5.27 -0.30 -6.11
C SER A 55 -5.07 -0.34 -4.58
N LEU A 56 -3.84 -0.58 -4.09
CA LEU A 56 -3.54 -0.77 -2.67
C LEU A 56 -2.64 0.33 -2.13
N GLY A 57 -2.96 0.84 -0.93
CA GLY A 57 -2.05 1.58 -0.07
C GLY A 57 -1.33 0.64 0.89
N TYR A 58 -0.02 0.81 1.04
CA TYR A 58 0.77 0.05 2.00
C TYR A 58 1.79 0.94 2.70
N CYS A 59 1.75 0.92 4.03
CA CYS A 59 2.72 1.56 4.89
C CYS A 59 3.57 0.47 5.57
N PRO A 60 4.82 0.23 5.14
CA PRO A 60 5.71 -0.72 5.80
C PRO A 60 6.07 -0.30 7.23
N GLN A 61 6.61 -1.25 8.01
CA GLN A 61 7.09 -1.01 9.37
C GLN A 61 8.16 0.08 9.46
N PHE A 62 9.04 0.14 8.45
CA PHE A 62 10.00 1.23 8.28
C PHE A 62 9.61 1.98 7.01
N PHE A 63 9.04 3.16 7.20
CA PHE A 63 8.62 4.05 6.13
C PHE A 63 9.83 4.89 5.75
N GLY A 64 10.53 4.52 4.67
CA GLY A 64 11.79 5.13 4.23
C GLY A 64 11.60 6.53 3.65
N LEU A 65 11.12 7.46 4.47
CA LEU A 65 11.07 8.88 4.15
C LEU A 65 12.49 9.43 3.98
N ASP A 66 12.64 10.38 3.07
CA ASP A 66 13.88 11.12 2.94
C ASP A 66 13.93 12.18 4.04
N GLU A 67 14.92 12.06 4.93
CA GLU A 67 15.12 12.96 6.07
C GLU A 67 15.53 14.38 5.66
N PHE A 68 15.98 14.57 4.41
CA PHE A 68 16.33 15.88 3.87
C PHE A 68 15.16 16.57 3.18
N LEU A 69 14.03 15.88 2.99
CA LEU A 69 12.82 16.43 2.38
C LEU A 69 11.79 16.80 3.45
N SER A 70 11.02 17.87 3.19
CA SER A 70 9.88 18.20 4.06
C SER A 70 8.79 17.13 3.97
N GLY A 71 7.83 17.14 4.88
CA GLY A 71 6.66 16.24 4.80
C GLY A 71 5.87 16.44 3.51
N HIS A 72 5.75 17.69 3.07
CA HIS A 72 5.14 18.05 1.78
C HIS A 72 5.93 17.44 0.61
N ASP A 73 7.25 17.63 0.59
CA ASP A 73 8.09 17.15 -0.51
C ASP A 73 8.12 15.62 -0.60
N ASN A 74 8.18 14.93 0.55
CA ASN A 74 8.06 13.47 0.62
C ASN A 74 6.71 13.00 0.06
N LEU A 75 5.60 13.67 0.41
CA LEU A 75 4.28 13.33 -0.08
C LEU A 75 4.14 13.57 -1.59
N THR A 76 4.59 14.72 -2.07
CA THR A 76 4.66 15.07 -3.50
C THR A 76 5.47 14.05 -4.28
N LEU A 77 6.62 13.61 -3.75
CA LEU A 77 7.44 12.56 -4.34
C LEU A 77 6.68 11.23 -4.43
N LEU A 78 6.03 10.79 -3.34
CA LEU A 78 5.27 9.54 -3.32
C LEU A 78 4.07 9.56 -4.28
N LEU A 79 3.33 10.66 -4.35
CA LEU A 79 2.20 10.84 -5.26
C LEU A 79 2.66 10.86 -6.74
N THR A 80 3.79 11.50 -7.02
CA THR A 80 4.41 11.49 -8.35
C THR A 80 4.85 10.08 -8.75
N LEU A 81 5.53 9.35 -7.87
CA LEU A 81 5.95 7.96 -8.11
C LEU A 81 4.76 7.01 -8.30
N ARG A 82 3.62 7.33 -7.68
CA ARG A 82 2.33 6.65 -7.90
C ARG A 82 1.73 6.90 -9.29
N GLY A 83 2.22 7.91 -10.02
CA GLY A 83 1.79 8.23 -11.38
C GLY A 83 0.59 9.17 -11.47
N LEU A 84 0.35 10.00 -10.44
CA LEU A 84 -0.67 11.06 -10.51
C LEU A 84 -0.24 12.15 -11.49
N ALA A 85 -1.22 12.85 -12.09
CA ALA A 85 -0.93 14.02 -12.90
C ALA A 85 -0.41 15.17 -12.03
N PRO A 86 0.42 16.10 -12.56
CA PRO A 86 1.00 17.19 -11.76
C PRO A 86 -0.04 18.01 -10.99
N ASP A 87 -1.18 18.30 -11.63
CA ASP A 87 -2.26 19.08 -11.00
C ASP A 87 -2.92 18.30 -9.83
N ASP A 88 -3.06 16.97 -9.97
CA ASP A 88 -3.60 16.10 -8.92
C ASP A 88 -2.61 15.94 -7.77
N VAL A 89 -1.30 15.88 -8.06
CA VAL A 89 -0.25 15.78 -7.03
C VAL A 89 -0.30 16.96 -6.08
N GLU A 90 -0.35 18.18 -6.61
CA GLU A 90 -0.39 19.39 -5.78
C GLU A 90 -1.69 19.48 -4.98
N ALA A 91 -2.84 19.17 -5.60
CA ALA A 91 -4.14 19.19 -4.94
C ALA A 91 -4.23 18.17 -3.79
N GLU A 92 -3.78 16.94 -4.02
CA GLU A 92 -3.75 15.89 -3.01
C GLU A 92 -2.71 16.20 -1.91
N ALA A 93 -1.51 16.64 -2.27
CA ALA A 93 -0.47 16.97 -1.29
C ALA A 93 -0.94 18.04 -0.30
N LYS A 94 -1.57 19.11 -0.80
CA LYS A 94 -2.16 20.14 0.03
C LYS A 94 -3.29 19.61 0.94
N THR A 95 -4.16 18.76 0.40
CA THR A 95 -5.29 18.20 1.15
C THR A 95 -4.80 17.36 2.33
N TRP A 96 -3.82 16.48 2.11
CA TRP A 96 -3.39 15.53 3.14
C TRP A 96 -2.39 16.10 4.15
N ILE A 97 -1.58 17.10 3.76
CA ILE A 97 -0.62 17.71 4.69
C ILE A 97 -1.31 18.54 5.78
N GLU A 98 -2.49 19.10 5.48
CA GLU A 98 -3.30 19.91 6.40
C GLU A 98 -4.18 19.08 7.35
N ILE A 99 -4.33 17.77 7.11
CA ILE A 99 -5.13 16.86 7.95
C ILE A 99 -4.37 16.44 9.23
N VAL A 100 -3.08 16.82 9.35
CA VAL A 100 -2.24 16.57 10.54
C VAL A 100 -2.23 17.77 11.48
#